data_AF-A0A3B9Z0B6-F1
#
_entry.id   AF-A0A3B9Z0B6-F1
#
_cell.length_a   1.000
_cell.length_b   1.000
_cell.length_c   1.000
_cell.angle_alpha   90.00
_cell.angle_beta   90.00
_cell.angle_gamma   90.00
#
_symmetry.space_group_name_H-M   'P 1'
#
loop_
_entity.id
_entity.type
_entity.pdbx_description
1 polymer ?
#
loop_
_entity_poly.entity_id
_entity_poly.type
_entity_poly.pdbx_seq_one_letter_code
_entity_poly.pdbx_strand_id
1 'polypeptide(L)'
;MRLGIIGLPQSGKTSLFNALTGGEAPVAAGGYGQDTHVAVVKVPDARLDRLTEMFSPKKTTPAEVHYLDFPGAGFGSRDRSEVAWVGQLRTVDALVIVVRAFTDPSVPNDGPIDPVAALEKVQLDLVVADLAVVERKRTRLESDLKKTKTAERAPIEAEIALF
;
A
#
# COMPACT_ATOMS: atom_id res chain seq x y z
N MET A 1 7.34 -9.91 6.82
CA MET A 1 6.41 -9.49 5.75
C MET A 1 5.77 -8.17 6.16
N ARG A 2 5.77 -7.19 5.27
CA ARG A 2 5.20 -5.84 5.43
C ARG A 2 3.96 -5.70 4.57
N LEU A 3 2.84 -5.36 5.18
CA LEU A 3 1.56 -5.14 4.53
C LEU A 3 1.19 -3.66 4.63
N GLY A 4 0.90 -3.04 3.49
CA GLY A 4 0.44 -1.66 3.40
C GLY A 4 -1.08 -1.56 3.35
N ILE A 5 -1.71 -0.90 4.32
CA ILE A 5 -3.14 -0.65 4.33
C ILE A 5 -3.41 0.64 3.56
N ILE A 6 -4.20 0.54 2.48
CA ILE A 6 -4.56 1.65 1.59
C ILE A 6 -6.05 1.66 1.30
N GLY A 7 -6.53 2.75 0.69
CA GLY A 7 -7.95 2.94 0.38
C GLY A 7 -8.36 4.41 0.44
N LEU A 8 -9.55 4.70 -0.07
CA LEU A 8 -10.07 6.07 -0.13
C LEU A 8 -10.23 6.69 1.27
N PRO A 9 -10.23 8.03 1.40
CA PRO A 9 -10.57 8.69 2.66
C PRO A 9 -11.85 8.10 3.26
N GLN A 10 -11.88 8.01 4.60
CA GLN A 10 -13.06 7.52 5.34
C GLN A 10 -13.51 6.07 5.04
N SER A 11 -12.67 5.25 4.39
CA SER A 11 -12.98 3.83 4.19
C SER A 11 -12.83 2.95 5.43
N GLY A 12 -12.32 3.50 6.54
CA GLY A 12 -12.08 2.76 7.79
C GLY A 12 -10.69 2.16 7.94
N LYS A 13 -9.71 2.59 7.13
CA LYS A 13 -8.30 2.11 7.18
C LYS A 13 -7.70 2.11 8.59
N THR A 14 -7.71 3.27 9.25
CA THR A 14 -7.12 3.43 10.59
C THR A 14 -7.91 2.68 11.65
N SER A 15 -9.23 2.54 11.48
CA SER A 15 -10.05 1.67 12.34
C SER A 15 -9.65 0.21 12.22
N LEU A 16 -9.43 -0.28 10.98
CA LEU A 16 -8.95 -1.64 10.73
C LEU A 16 -7.53 -1.84 11.29
N PHE A 17 -6.65 -0.87 11.09
CA PHE A 17 -5.30 -0.89 11.66
C PHE A 17 -5.34 -1.01 13.19
N ASN A 18 -6.15 -0.20 13.87
CA ASN A 18 -6.30 -0.28 15.32
C ASN A 18 -6.87 -1.63 15.77
N ALA A 19 -7.87 -2.15 15.06
CA ALA A 19 -8.45 -3.45 15.36
C ALA A 19 -7.42 -4.60 15.23
N LEU A 20 -6.55 -4.55 14.23
CA LEU A 20 -5.50 -5.56 14.02
C LEU A 20 -4.38 -5.47 15.06
N THR A 21 -4.11 -4.28 15.57
CA THR A 21 -2.92 -3.99 16.39
C THR A 21 -3.23 -3.88 17.87
N GLY A 22 -4.51 -3.80 18.24
CA GLY A 22 -4.93 -3.45 19.60
C GLY A 22 -4.51 -2.04 20.02
N GLY A 23 -4.17 -1.18 19.05
CA GLY A 23 -3.67 0.17 19.27
C GLY A 23 -4.75 1.25 19.29
N GLU A 24 -4.36 2.47 19.67
CA GLU A 24 -5.23 3.65 19.79
C GLU A 24 -4.86 4.77 18.80
N ALA A 25 -4.44 4.44 17.56
CA ALA A 25 -4.10 5.47 16.60
C ALA A 25 -5.31 6.40 16.35
N PRO A 26 -5.13 7.73 16.23
CA PRO A 26 -6.26 8.66 16.14
C PRO A 26 -7.17 8.37 14.93
N VAL A 27 -8.47 8.20 15.16
CA VAL A 27 -9.50 7.92 14.13
C VAL A 27 -10.40 9.15 13.84
N ALA A 28 -10.05 10.33 14.36
CA ALA A 28 -10.93 11.50 14.32
C ALA A 28 -11.24 11.97 12.89
N ALA A 29 -12.51 12.33 12.64
CA ALA A 29 -13.10 12.68 11.34
C ALA A 29 -12.50 13.93 10.62
N GLY A 30 -11.46 14.56 11.18
CA GLY A 30 -10.79 15.73 10.61
C GLY A 30 -9.26 15.68 10.63
N GLY A 31 -8.64 14.55 11.00
CA GLY A 31 -7.19 14.43 11.12
C GLY A 31 -6.57 13.61 9.98
N TYR A 32 -6.05 14.26 8.95
CA TYR A 32 -5.09 13.62 8.05
C TYR A 32 -3.74 13.55 8.78
N GLY A 33 -3.55 12.49 9.58
CA GLY A 33 -2.26 12.20 10.20
C GLY A 33 -1.18 12.12 9.12
N GLN A 34 -0.06 12.84 9.32
CA GLN A 34 1.04 12.92 8.35
C GLN A 34 2.01 11.74 8.46
N ASP A 35 1.93 10.97 9.55
CA ASP A 35 2.87 9.91 9.87
C ASP A 35 2.34 8.53 9.45
N THR A 36 3.22 7.72 8.86
CA THR A 36 2.93 6.30 8.59
C THR A 36 2.98 5.54 9.91
N HIS A 37 1.86 4.93 10.31
CA HIS A 37 1.84 4.12 11.51
C HIS A 37 2.32 2.71 11.20
N VAL A 38 3.23 2.17 12.01
CA VAL A 38 3.75 0.81 11.87
C VAL A 38 3.44 0.02 13.12
N ALA A 39 2.88 -1.17 12.94
CA ALA A 39 2.61 -2.09 14.04
C ALA A 39 2.95 -3.52 13.68
N VAL A 40 3.44 -4.27 14.68
CA VAL A 40 3.82 -5.68 14.54
C VAL A 40 2.77 -6.53 15.24
N VAL A 41 2.18 -7.46 14.50
CA VAL A 41 1.11 -8.33 14.99
C VAL A 41 1.55 -9.78 14.88
N LYS A 42 1.35 -10.54 15.97
CA LYS A 42 1.62 -11.98 16.00
C LYS A 42 0.49 -12.73 15.30
N VAL A 43 0.86 -13.67 14.42
CA VAL A 43 -0.10 -14.48 13.67
C VAL A 43 -0.64 -15.58 14.59
N PRO A 44 -1.96 -15.63 14.84
CA PRO A 44 -2.58 -16.74 15.55
C PRO A 44 -2.52 -18.01 14.68
N ASP A 45 -1.94 -19.08 15.19
CA ASP A 45 -1.81 -20.36 14.48
C ASP A 45 -2.06 -21.54 15.41
N ALA A 46 -3.25 -22.14 15.30
CA ALA A 46 -3.65 -23.29 16.11
C ALA A 46 -2.72 -24.51 15.95
N ARG A 47 -1.95 -24.60 14.86
CA ARG A 47 -0.96 -25.67 14.66
C ARG A 47 0.24 -25.45 15.56
N LEU A 48 0.68 -24.19 15.70
CA LEU A 48 1.75 -23.82 16.61
C LEU A 48 1.35 -24.04 18.07
N ASP A 49 0.09 -23.77 18.40
CA ASP A 49 -0.46 -24.00 19.73
C ASP A 49 -0.41 -25.49 20.08
N ARG A 50 -0.87 -26.37 19.18
CA ARG A 50 -0.78 -27.84 19.35
C ARG A 50 0.65 -28.32 19.53
N LEU A 51 1.60 -27.81 18.75
CA LEU A 51 3.01 -28.18 18.91
C LEU A 51 3.58 -27.70 20.24
N THR A 52 3.16 -26.52 20.71
CA THR A 52 3.55 -26.00 22.01
C THR A 52 3.06 -26.89 23.14
N GLU A 53 1.81 -27.34 23.08
CA GLU A 53 1.24 -28.28 24.06
C GLU A 53 1.97 -29.63 24.04
N MET A 54 2.23 -30.19 22.85
CA MET A 54 2.88 -31.49 22.69
C MET A 54 4.32 -31.52 23.20
N PHE A 55 5.10 -30.47 22.93
CA PHE A 55 6.54 -30.46 23.19
C PHE A 55 6.95 -29.63 24.41
N SER A 56 6.04 -28.81 24.97
CA SER A 56 6.28 -27.94 26.13
C SER A 56 7.62 -27.18 26.07
N PRO A 57 7.90 -26.43 24.99
CA PRO A 57 9.17 -25.73 24.82
C PRO A 57 9.30 -24.58 25.83
N LYS A 58 10.54 -24.16 26.14
CA LYS A 58 10.79 -23.00 27.03
C LYS A 58 10.21 -21.69 26.48
N LYS A 59 10.03 -21.59 25.16
CA LYS A 59 9.49 -20.40 24.48
C LYS A 59 8.81 -20.81 23.19
N THR A 60 7.60 -20.27 22.96
CA THR A 60 6.90 -20.33 21.68
C THR A 60 6.99 -18.96 21.01
N THR A 61 7.44 -18.93 19.76
CA THR A 61 7.58 -17.70 18.98
C THR A 61 6.66 -17.76 17.77
N PRO A 62 5.54 -17.04 17.76
CA PRO A 62 4.66 -16.94 16.59
C PRO A 62 5.33 -16.24 15.42
N ALA A 63 4.80 -16.45 14.22
CA ALA A 63 5.14 -15.63 13.07
C ALA A 63 4.63 -14.19 13.27
N GLU A 64 5.31 -13.22 12.67
CA GLU A 64 4.99 -11.79 12.81
C GLU A 64 4.70 -11.16 11.44
N VAL A 65 3.70 -10.27 11.42
CA VAL A 65 3.34 -9.46 10.25
C VAL A 65 3.37 -7.99 10.64
N HIS A 66 3.99 -7.17 9.79
CA HIS A 66 4.09 -5.73 9.99
C HIS A 66 3.01 -5.05 9.17
N TYR A 67 2.10 -4.33 9.82
CA TYR A 67 1.10 -3.50 9.16
C TYR A 67 1.58 -2.05 9.13
N LEU A 68 1.43 -1.42 7.96
CA LEU A 68 1.71 -0.01 7.74
C LEU A 68 0.41 0.68 7.33
N ASP A 69 -0.05 1.66 8.13
CA ASP A 69 -1.17 2.54 7.76
C ASP A 69 -0.61 3.80 7.09
N PHE A 70 -0.92 3.96 5.80
CA PHE A 70 -0.48 5.12 5.05
C PHE A 70 -1.52 6.26 5.15
N PRO A 71 -1.09 7.51 5.36
CA PRO A 71 -1.96 8.67 5.32
C PRO A 71 -2.86 8.67 4.07
N GLY A 72 -4.12 9.07 4.22
CA GLY A 72 -5.13 9.05 3.16
C GLY A 72 -4.90 10.04 1.99
N ALA A 73 -3.77 10.75 1.95
CA ALA A 73 -3.48 11.83 1.00
C ALA A 73 -2.87 11.34 -0.34
N GLY A 74 -3.15 10.09 -0.75
CA GLY A 74 -2.61 9.51 -1.98
C GLY A 74 -3.52 9.58 -3.20
N PHE A 75 -4.84 9.51 -2.99
CA PHE A 75 -5.80 9.28 -4.07
C PHE A 75 -6.62 10.53 -4.37
N GLY A 76 -6.20 11.32 -5.37
CA GLY A 76 -6.93 12.50 -5.86
C GLY A 76 -6.30 13.86 -5.57
N SER A 77 -5.12 13.92 -4.95
CA SER A 77 -4.33 15.15 -4.86
C SER A 77 -3.39 15.28 -6.05
N ARG A 78 -3.54 16.30 -6.90
CA ARG A 78 -2.73 16.52 -8.12
C ARG A 78 -1.30 17.03 -7.87
N ASP A 79 -0.77 16.86 -6.66
CA ASP A 79 0.45 17.52 -6.19
C ASP A 79 1.60 16.52 -5.94
N ARG A 80 2.80 17.06 -5.64
CA ARG A 80 4.01 16.31 -5.27
C ARG A 80 3.81 15.27 -4.15
N SER A 81 2.70 15.35 -3.40
CA SER A 81 2.26 14.37 -2.41
C SER A 81 2.02 12.99 -3.01
N GLU A 82 1.48 12.90 -4.22
CA GLU A 82 1.15 11.62 -4.88
C GLU A 82 2.41 10.82 -5.21
N VAL A 83 3.46 11.48 -5.73
CA VAL A 83 4.74 10.82 -6.05
C VAL A 83 5.44 10.31 -4.80
N ALA A 84 5.42 11.09 -3.71
CA ALA A 84 5.97 10.67 -2.43
C ALA A 84 5.20 9.48 -1.84
N TRP A 85 3.87 9.51 -1.97
CA TRP A 85 2.97 8.47 -1.49
C TRP A 85 3.16 7.14 -2.25
N VAL A 86 3.24 7.18 -3.59
CA VAL A 86 3.58 5.99 -4.41
C VAL A 86 4.96 5.43 -4.03
N GLY A 87 5.92 6.30 -3.71
CA GLY A 87 7.23 5.90 -3.21
C GLY A 87 7.15 5.10 -1.91
N GLN A 88 6.26 5.49 -0.99
CA GLN A 88 6.05 4.79 0.27
C GLN A 88 5.42 3.41 0.07
N LEU A 89 4.49 3.26 -0.88
CA LEU A 89 3.88 1.96 -1.19
C LEU A 89 4.88 0.90 -1.68
N ARG A 90 6.02 1.33 -2.23
CA ARG A 90 7.08 0.41 -2.69
C ARG A 90 7.89 -0.19 -1.55
N THR A 91 7.67 0.26 -0.32
CA THR A 91 8.39 -0.23 0.87
C THR A 91 7.73 -1.44 1.52
N VAL A 92 6.58 -1.88 1.00
CA VAL A 92 5.79 -3.01 1.49
C VAL A 92 5.76 -4.17 0.49
N ASP A 93 5.53 -5.38 1.00
CA ASP A 93 5.50 -6.62 0.21
C ASP A 93 4.13 -6.87 -0.43
N ALA A 94 3.04 -6.39 0.20
CA ALA A 94 1.69 -6.49 -0.34
C ALA A 94 0.78 -5.35 0.15
N LEU A 95 -0.28 -5.10 -0.61
CA LEU A 95 -1.27 -4.05 -0.33
C LEU A 95 -2.59 -4.67 0.14
N VAL A 96 -3.15 -4.09 1.21
CA VAL A 96 -4.48 -4.38 1.74
C VAL A 96 -5.38 -3.20 1.38
N ILE A 97 -6.25 -3.38 0.39
CA ILE A 97 -7.15 -2.33 -0.10
C ILE A 97 -8.45 -2.36 0.71
N VAL A 98 -8.70 -1.31 1.47
CA VAL A 98 -9.90 -1.14 2.30
C VAL A 98 -10.92 -0.30 1.56
N VAL A 99 -12.06 -0.92 1.24
CA VAL A 99 -13.21 -0.28 0.59
C VAL A 99 -14.36 -0.09 1.56
N ARG A 100 -15.02 1.08 1.49
CA ARG A 100 -16.20 1.39 2.31
C ARG A 100 -17.39 0.60 1.78
N ALA A 101 -18.01 -0.21 2.62
CA ALA A 101 -19.24 -0.95 2.31
C ALA A 101 -20.33 -0.75 3.38
N PHE A 102 -20.31 0.38 4.08
CA PHE A 102 -21.24 0.71 5.16
C PHE A 102 -21.70 2.16 5.08
N THR A 103 -22.96 2.40 5.45
CA THR A 103 -23.52 3.74 5.64
C THR A 103 -23.42 4.16 7.10
N ASP A 104 -22.94 5.37 7.37
CA ASP A 104 -22.87 5.92 8.72
C ASP A 104 -23.12 7.44 8.64
N PRO A 105 -24.15 7.98 9.34
CA PRO A 105 -24.44 9.42 9.35
C PRO A 105 -23.29 10.29 9.90
N SER A 106 -22.41 9.73 10.74
CA SER A 106 -21.26 10.42 11.31
C SER A 106 -20.06 10.52 10.34
N VAL A 107 -20.11 9.78 9.23
CA VAL A 107 -19.05 9.76 8.21
C VAL A 107 -19.62 10.37 6.92
N PRO A 108 -19.25 11.63 6.61
CA PRO A 108 -19.70 12.30 5.39
C PRO A 108 -19.52 11.43 4.14
N ASN A 109 -20.43 11.56 3.17
CA ASN A 109 -20.29 10.89 1.90
C ASN A 109 -20.90 11.74 0.80
N ASP A 110 -20.16 11.95 -0.29
CA ASP A 110 -20.66 12.64 -1.47
C ASP A 110 -21.29 11.62 -2.42
N GLY A 111 -22.57 11.29 -2.16
CA GLY A 111 -23.38 10.42 -3.03
C GLY A 111 -23.64 9.01 -2.47
N PRO A 112 -24.06 8.05 -3.32
CA PRO A 112 -24.24 6.66 -2.92
C PRO A 112 -22.88 5.97 -2.70
N ILE A 113 -22.86 5.00 -1.80
CA ILE A 113 -21.66 4.20 -1.52
C ILE A 113 -21.60 3.06 -2.54
N ASP A 114 -20.55 3.05 -3.35
CA ASP A 114 -20.24 1.98 -4.29
C ASP A 114 -18.84 1.41 -4.02
N PRO A 115 -18.74 0.25 -3.36
CA PRO A 115 -17.45 -0.38 -3.06
C PRO A 115 -16.67 -0.80 -4.32
N VAL A 116 -17.37 -1.14 -5.41
CA VAL A 116 -16.75 -1.59 -6.66
C VAL A 116 -16.11 -0.40 -7.35
N ALA A 117 -16.85 0.69 -7.53
CA ALA A 117 -16.31 1.93 -8.08
C ALA A 117 -15.14 2.48 -7.22
N ALA A 118 -15.23 2.34 -5.89
CA ALA A 118 -14.14 2.72 -5.00
C ALA A 118 -12.86 1.89 -5.22
N LEU A 119 -13.00 0.58 -5.42
CA LEU A 119 -11.89 -0.32 -5.74
C LEU A 119 -11.28 0.04 -7.11
N GLU A 120 -12.11 0.20 -8.13
CA GLU A 120 -11.67 0.58 -9.48
C GLU A 120 -10.90 1.89 -9.47
N LYS A 121 -11.37 2.90 -8.72
CA LYS A 121 -10.65 4.17 -8.56
C LYS A 121 -9.25 3.95 -7.98
N VAL A 122 -9.15 3.18 -6.89
CA VAL A 122 -7.85 2.88 -6.26
C VAL A 122 -6.92 2.14 -7.22
N GLN A 123 -7.44 1.14 -7.96
CA GLN A 123 -6.66 0.38 -8.92
C GLN A 123 -6.20 1.25 -10.10
N LEU A 124 -7.06 2.13 -10.61
CA LEU A 124 -6.71 3.07 -11.68
C LEU A 124 -5.57 3.99 -11.24
N ASP A 125 -5.66 4.56 -10.04
CA ASP A 125 -4.62 5.43 -9.49
C ASP A 125 -3.27 4.67 -9.38
N LEU A 126 -3.28 3.38 -9.01
CA LEU A 126 -2.06 2.53 -9.00
C LEU A 126 -1.50 2.25 -10.42
N VAL A 127 -2.37 1.95 -11.38
CA VAL A 127 -1.95 1.71 -12.78
C VAL A 127 -1.36 2.98 -13.40
N VAL A 128 -1.93 4.14 -13.13
CA VAL A 128 -1.41 5.45 -13.59
C VAL A 128 -0.04 5.71 -12.97
N ALA A 129 0.13 5.41 -11.67
CA ALA A 129 1.41 5.56 -10.99
C ALA A 129 2.51 4.67 -11.61
N ASP A 130 2.18 3.42 -11.95
CA ASP A 130 3.12 2.50 -12.62
C ASP A 130 3.44 2.95 -14.04
N LEU A 131 2.45 3.43 -14.80
CA LEU A 131 2.66 4.00 -16.13
C LEU A 131 3.66 5.16 -16.09
N ALA A 132 3.51 6.09 -15.15
CA ALA A 132 4.43 7.22 -14.99
C ALA A 132 5.87 6.77 -14.68
N VAL A 133 6.06 5.59 -14.11
CA VAL A 133 7.39 5.02 -13.82
C VAL A 133 7.99 4.38 -15.05
N VAL A 134 7.17 3.64 -15.80
CA VAL A 134 7.54 3.06 -17.10
C VAL A 134 7.95 4.15 -18.07
N GLU A 135 7.15 5.22 -18.19
CA GLU A 135 7.47 6.37 -19.06
C GLU A 135 8.78 7.04 -18.69
N ARG A 136 9.00 7.32 -17.39
CA ARG A 136 10.27 7.91 -16.91
C ARG A 136 11.46 7.02 -17.22
N LYS A 137 11.32 5.70 -17.04
CA LYS A 137 12.37 4.73 -17.36
C LYS A 137 12.66 4.72 -18.86
N ARG A 138 11.63 4.70 -19.69
CA ARG A 138 11.73 4.76 -21.15
C ARG A 138 12.46 6.02 -21.62
N THR A 139 12.05 7.20 -21.17
CA THR A 139 12.71 8.47 -21.55
C THR A 139 14.19 8.49 -21.17
N ARG A 140 14.54 7.92 -20.01
CA ARG A 140 15.95 7.78 -19.60
C ARG A 140 16.72 6.85 -20.55
N LEU A 141 16.18 5.68 -20.87
CA LEU A 141 16.80 4.73 -21.80
C LEU A 141 16.98 5.33 -23.20
N GLU A 142 15.99 6.08 -23.70
CA GLU A 142 16.08 6.78 -24.99
C GLU A 142 17.18 7.87 -24.98
N SER A 143 17.35 8.57 -23.86
CA SER A 143 18.43 9.55 -23.66
C SER A 143 19.81 8.89 -23.62
N ASP A 144 19.92 7.76 -22.91
CA ASP A 144 21.15 6.99 -22.79
C ASP A 144 21.55 6.40 -24.14
N LEU A 145 20.59 5.84 -24.90
CA LEU A 145 20.83 5.32 -26.25
C LEU A 145 21.46 6.35 -27.18
N LYS A 146 21.05 7.61 -27.11
CA LYS A 146 21.64 8.70 -27.92
C LYS A 146 23.11 8.95 -27.60
N LYS A 147 23.54 8.72 -26.36
CA LYS A 147 24.90 9.00 -25.88
C LYS A 147 25.84 7.79 -25.98
N THR A 148 25.30 6.59 -26.10
CA THR A 148 26.04 5.33 -26.03
C THR A 148 26.70 4.92 -27.35
N LYS A 149 27.94 4.41 -27.29
CA LYS A 149 28.70 3.90 -28.45
C LYS A 149 28.12 2.57 -28.97
N THR A 150 28.32 2.27 -30.25
CA THR A 150 27.62 1.20 -31.00
C THR A 150 27.54 -0.17 -30.33
N ALA A 151 28.56 -0.61 -29.59
CA ALA A 151 28.60 -1.92 -28.95
C ALA A 151 27.65 -2.09 -27.75
N GLU A 152 27.21 -1.00 -27.12
CA GLU A 152 26.36 -1.00 -25.92
C GLU A 152 24.89 -0.62 -26.22
N ARG A 153 24.55 -0.40 -27.49
CA ARG A 153 23.21 0.03 -27.91
C ARG A 153 22.19 -1.12 -27.94
N ALA A 154 22.61 -2.31 -28.38
CA ALA A 154 21.77 -3.49 -28.52
C ALA A 154 20.99 -3.88 -27.23
N PRO A 155 21.59 -3.92 -26.02
CA PRO A 155 20.84 -4.23 -24.81
C PRO A 155 19.83 -3.14 -24.42
N ILE A 156 20.16 -1.86 -24.68
CA ILE A 156 19.27 -0.72 -24.39
C ILE A 156 18.05 -0.75 -25.34
N GLU A 157 18.27 -1.04 -26.62
CA GLU A 157 17.20 -1.19 -27.62
C GLU A 157 16.28 -2.37 -27.29
N ALA A 158 16.84 -3.51 -26.88
CA ALA A 158 16.06 -4.65 -26.44
C ALA A 158 15.21 -4.34 -25.19
N GLU A 159 15.75 -3.57 -24.24
CA GLU A 159 15.01 -3.16 -23.05
C GLU A 159 13.91 -2.14 -23.37
N ILE A 160 14.13 -1.21 -24.29
CA ILE A 160 13.09 -0.27 -24.76
C ILE A 160 11.94 -1.01 -25.43
N ALA A 161 12.23 -2.08 -26.19
CA ALA A 161 11.22 -2.87 -26.89
C ALA A 161 10.30 -3.71 -25.97
N LEU A 162 10.60 -3.80 -24.67
CA LEU A 162 9.75 -4.47 -23.67
C LEU A 162 8.58 -3.60 -23.19
N PHE A 163 8.62 -2.30 -23.48
CA PHE A 163 7.56 -1.35 -23.17
C PHE A 163 6.69 -1.10 -24.40
#